data_AF-A0A8H6J7Z2-F1
#
_entry.id   AF-A0A8H6J7Z2-F1
#
_cell.length_a   1.000
_cell.length_b   1.000
_cell.length_c   1.000
_cell.angle_alpha   90.00
_cell.angle_beta   90.00
_cell.angle_gamma   90.00
#
_symmetry.space_group_name_H-M   'P 1'
#
loop_
_entity.id
_entity.type
_entity.pdbx_description
1 polymer ?
#
loop_
_entity_poly.entity_id
_entity_poly.type
_entity_poly.pdbx_seq_one_letter_code
_entity_poly.pdbx_strand_id
1 'polypeptide(L)'
;MPPQRLTNYILFTHNNSPRQVGHLDHATSTITPLSLPSGTPLTSLYQVIEASDILSSSALPLPSALPLSSVQILPPFPERDVLAVGKNYLSHAAEFNRSGFDASDTVDRPSHPVIFTKRSTSIIPHGDEVLLHPEFTSTADYEGEVGVIIGRAGFRVSEADAWDHVWGYTIINDITARERQRDHKQFYLGKSPDTFCPMGPIAVPKEDLPETLTLKTHVNGQLRQEATTKDLIFSIPHLIATLSAATTLRPGDVIATGTPAGVGIGLTPPVYLKPNDTISISISGLGTLTNKIASPATVNPTLSRMSSSSSFTLTNASRTLNATTSLTQINSKPLSYQTHGSGSTNIIFVHGLGGTKDFFTPLTSSLATSAKLHVYDFEGQGLSPTHPLSVISIPSLVSDLSGIFSLAEVTPDAPAVLVGHSMGSLIAIQFALQNPSLVSKLILIGPPPSPLPEPAANALLAAAAQARSGGMSAVVNDAVAAGVSEHTRTTNPLATTAVRLSLLGQDPEGYAKASSALASFTEPLELEKLTVETLVVSGGEDVISPPAVGEEYGRRIGNAKSAVLPNVGHWHLIEDPNGVAEALKGFL
;
A
#
# COMPACT_ATOMS: atom_id res chain seq x y z
N MET A 1 -24.82 25.21 19.81
CA MET A 1 -24.91 25.34 18.33
C MET A 1 -25.00 23.93 17.77
N PRO A 2 -25.83 23.67 16.75
CA PRO A 2 -25.77 22.38 16.06
C PRO A 2 -24.35 22.17 15.52
N PRO A 3 -23.82 20.94 15.53
CA PRO A 3 -22.51 20.66 14.95
C PRO A 3 -22.49 21.10 13.49
N GLN A 4 -21.44 21.80 13.07
CA GLN A 4 -21.25 22.20 11.69
C GLN A 4 -21.21 20.95 10.82
N ARG A 5 -22.11 20.86 9.83
CA ARG A 5 -22.16 19.74 8.90
C ARG A 5 -20.96 19.85 7.95
N LEU A 6 -20.07 18.87 7.99
CA LEU A 6 -18.83 18.87 7.21
C LEU A 6 -19.04 18.13 5.90
N THR A 7 -19.40 18.86 4.84
CA THR A 7 -19.99 18.27 3.61
C THR A 7 -19.17 18.47 2.34
N ASN A 8 -18.15 19.33 2.38
CA ASN A 8 -17.18 19.52 1.29
C ASN A 8 -16.11 18.40 1.30
N TYR A 9 -16.47 17.19 0.89
CA TYR A 9 -15.55 16.05 0.97
C TYR A 9 -14.44 16.14 -0.08
N ILE A 10 -13.19 16.07 0.38
CA ILE A 10 -11.99 16.12 -0.44
C ILE A 10 -11.13 14.87 -0.19
N LEU A 11 -10.62 14.26 -1.28
CA LEU A 11 -9.66 13.17 -1.20
C LEU A 11 -8.24 13.74 -1.35
N PHE A 12 -7.31 13.34 -0.47
CA PHE A 12 -5.94 13.87 -0.50
C PHE A 12 -4.92 12.87 0.06
N THR A 13 -3.63 13.16 -0.14
CA THR A 13 -2.50 12.55 0.59
C THR A 13 -1.66 13.64 1.26
N HIS A 14 -1.00 13.29 2.35
CA HIS A 14 -0.13 14.19 3.12
C HIS A 14 1.12 13.45 3.59
N ASN A 15 2.32 13.97 3.31
CA ASN A 15 3.61 13.39 3.71
C ASN A 15 3.77 11.89 3.38
N ASN A 16 3.39 11.46 2.17
CA ASN A 16 3.41 10.05 1.73
C ASN A 16 2.53 9.09 2.57
N SER A 17 1.59 9.63 3.34
CA SER A 17 0.58 8.82 4.02
C SER A 17 -0.37 8.17 3.01
N PRO A 18 -1.05 7.07 3.38
CA PRO A 18 -2.19 6.56 2.63
C PRO A 18 -3.22 7.65 2.35
N ARG A 19 -4.06 7.44 1.33
CA ARG A 19 -5.14 8.36 0.97
C ARG A 19 -6.06 8.62 2.17
N GLN A 20 -6.49 9.87 2.32
CA GLN A 20 -7.38 10.33 3.38
C GLN A 20 -8.52 11.14 2.79
N VAL A 21 -9.67 11.10 3.47
CA VAL A 21 -10.81 11.97 3.20
C VAL A 21 -10.86 13.06 4.25
N GLY A 22 -11.10 14.29 3.82
CA GLY A 22 -11.26 15.44 4.68
C GLY A 22 -12.46 16.29 4.31
N HIS A 23 -12.72 17.31 5.13
CA HIS A 23 -13.60 18.41 4.82
C HIS A 23 -12.78 19.63 4.41
N LEU A 24 -13.05 20.19 3.22
CA LEU A 24 -12.46 21.43 2.76
C LEU A 24 -13.26 22.64 3.28
N ASP A 25 -12.60 23.46 4.09
CA ASP A 25 -13.08 24.80 4.41
C ASP A 25 -12.51 25.80 3.40
N HIS A 26 -13.39 26.32 2.54
CA HIS A 26 -13.02 27.30 1.51
C HIS A 26 -12.60 28.65 2.10
N ALA A 27 -13.15 29.05 3.25
CA ALA A 27 -12.89 30.37 3.83
C ALA A 27 -11.47 30.45 4.43
N THR A 28 -11.03 29.37 5.06
CA THR A 28 -9.70 29.28 5.68
C THR A 28 -8.65 28.62 4.77
N SER A 29 -9.07 28.01 3.65
CA SER A 29 -8.20 27.19 2.79
C SER A 29 -7.50 26.07 3.56
N THR A 30 -8.26 25.37 4.39
CA THR A 30 -7.78 24.25 5.21
C THR A 30 -8.61 22.99 5.00
N ILE A 31 -7.99 21.83 5.19
CA ILE A 31 -8.66 20.53 5.19
C ILE A 31 -8.67 19.98 6.61
N THR A 32 -9.85 19.59 7.10
CA THR A 32 -9.96 18.81 8.34
C THR A 32 -10.08 17.33 7.99
N PRO A 33 -9.07 16.47 8.28
CA PRO A 33 -9.17 15.03 8.05
C PRO A 33 -10.36 14.45 8.81
N LEU A 34 -11.13 13.56 8.17
CA LEU A 34 -12.32 12.97 8.75
C LEU A 34 -12.08 11.51 9.18
N SER A 35 -12.71 11.15 10.28
CA SER A 35 -12.76 9.79 10.82
C SER A 35 -14.18 9.44 11.21
N LEU A 36 -14.53 8.16 11.18
CA LEU A 36 -15.75 7.65 11.77
C LEU A 36 -15.78 7.94 13.28
N PRO A 37 -16.94 7.89 13.95
CA PRO A 37 -17.03 8.05 15.40
C PRO A 37 -16.15 7.07 16.20
N SER A 38 -15.80 5.92 15.62
CA SER A 38 -14.83 4.96 16.17
C SER A 38 -13.38 5.48 16.21
N GLY A 39 -13.10 6.62 15.58
CA GLY A 39 -11.74 7.12 15.33
C GLY A 39 -11.07 6.51 14.09
N THR A 40 -11.75 5.63 13.35
CA THR A 40 -11.22 5.03 12.11
C THR A 40 -11.16 6.10 11.00
N PRO A 41 -9.97 6.43 10.45
CA PRO A 41 -9.86 7.41 9.38
C PRO A 41 -10.60 6.97 8.12
N LEU A 42 -11.23 7.93 7.45
CA LEU A 42 -11.79 7.71 6.12
C LEU A 42 -10.68 7.80 5.07
N THR A 43 -10.60 6.82 4.19
CA THR A 43 -9.56 6.69 3.16
C THR A 43 -10.10 6.73 1.73
N SER A 44 -11.42 6.73 1.58
CA SER A 44 -12.09 6.81 0.28
C SER A 44 -13.49 7.40 0.34
N LEU A 45 -13.93 8.08 -0.72
CA LEU A 45 -15.29 8.63 -0.78
C LEU A 45 -16.39 7.56 -0.89
N TYR A 46 -16.06 6.32 -1.29
CA TYR A 46 -17.03 5.22 -1.18
C TYR A 46 -17.44 4.99 0.28
N GLN A 47 -16.52 5.15 1.24
CA GLN A 47 -16.83 5.04 2.67
C GLN A 47 -17.71 6.20 3.15
N VAL A 48 -17.56 7.39 2.56
CA VAL A 48 -18.45 8.52 2.84
C VAL A 48 -19.88 8.20 2.41
N ILE A 49 -20.04 7.63 1.20
CA ILE A 49 -21.36 7.20 0.71
C ILE A 49 -21.97 6.17 1.68
N GLU A 50 -21.23 5.12 2.01
CA GLU A 50 -21.69 4.04 2.91
C GLU A 50 -22.01 4.55 4.33
N ALA A 51 -21.26 5.53 4.82
CA ALA A 51 -21.40 6.08 6.16
C ALA A 51 -22.20 7.40 6.22
N SER A 52 -22.95 7.75 5.17
CA SER A 52 -23.63 9.06 5.06
C SER A 52 -24.52 9.38 6.28
N ASP A 53 -25.29 8.41 6.75
CA ASP A 53 -26.16 8.58 7.92
C ASP A 53 -25.34 8.85 9.19
N ILE A 54 -24.25 8.10 9.39
CA ILE A 54 -23.38 8.25 10.57
C ILE A 54 -22.66 9.60 10.55
N LEU A 55 -22.14 10.00 9.39
CA LEU A 55 -21.41 11.26 9.21
C LEU A 55 -22.31 12.50 9.35
N SER A 56 -23.60 12.36 9.05
CA SER A 56 -24.58 13.45 9.19
C SER A 56 -25.16 13.56 10.60
N SER A 57 -25.23 12.47 11.37
CA SER A 57 -25.87 12.45 12.68
C SER A 57 -24.92 12.48 13.89
N SER A 58 -23.62 12.32 13.69
CA SER A 58 -22.65 12.10 14.78
C SER A 58 -21.68 13.26 14.96
N ALA A 59 -21.27 13.52 16.20
CA ALA A 59 -20.10 14.35 16.45
C ALA A 59 -18.84 13.58 16.01
N LEU A 60 -18.13 14.11 15.02
CA LEU A 60 -16.91 13.50 14.50
C LEU A 60 -15.71 13.91 15.35
N PRO A 61 -14.74 13.01 15.59
CA PRO A 61 -13.44 13.41 16.12
C PRO A 61 -12.71 14.21 15.04
N LEU A 62 -12.48 15.49 15.30
CA LEU A 62 -11.83 16.41 14.37
C LEU A 62 -10.38 16.67 14.81
N PRO A 63 -9.38 16.10 14.13
CA PRO A 63 -7.99 16.47 14.35
C PRO A 63 -7.73 17.90 13.85
N SER A 64 -6.54 18.43 14.13
CA SER A 64 -6.13 19.75 13.63
C SER A 64 -6.22 19.83 12.11
N ALA A 65 -6.77 20.94 11.62
CA ALA A 65 -6.85 21.21 10.18
C ALA A 65 -5.46 21.40 9.57
N LEU A 66 -5.29 20.94 8.33
CA LEU A 66 -4.08 21.05 7.54
C LEU A 66 -4.25 22.19 6.52
N PRO A 67 -3.21 23.01 6.24
CA PRO A 67 -3.25 23.94 5.12
C PRO A 67 -3.49 23.21 3.80
N LEU A 68 -4.38 23.68 2.95
CA LEU A 68 -4.66 23.06 1.64
C LEU A 68 -3.37 22.95 0.78
N SER A 69 -2.46 23.92 0.90
CA SER A 69 -1.17 23.93 0.21
C SER A 69 -0.17 22.87 0.70
N SER A 70 -0.43 22.23 1.84
CA SER A 70 0.44 21.18 2.40
C SER A 70 0.08 19.78 1.91
N VAL A 71 -1.07 19.61 1.25
CA VAL A 71 -1.55 18.31 0.80
C VAL A 71 -1.48 18.17 -0.71
N GLN A 72 -1.49 16.92 -1.19
CA GLN A 72 -1.73 16.62 -2.59
C GLN A 72 -3.20 16.21 -2.77
N ILE A 73 -3.96 16.99 -3.54
CA ILE A 73 -5.37 16.71 -3.85
C ILE A 73 -5.45 15.53 -4.82
N LEU A 74 -6.44 14.66 -4.62
CA LEU A 74 -6.76 13.54 -5.49
C LEU A 74 -8.17 13.71 -6.07
N PRO A 75 -8.48 13.08 -7.22
CA PRO A 75 -9.85 13.06 -7.75
C PRO A 75 -10.78 12.38 -6.74
N PRO A 76 -12.07 12.79 -6.63
CA PRO A 76 -13.01 12.15 -5.70
C PRO A 76 -13.24 10.65 -5.95
N PHE A 77 -13.33 10.23 -7.23
CA PHE A 77 -13.60 8.84 -7.64
C PHE A 77 -12.70 8.40 -8.83
N PRO A 78 -11.39 8.17 -8.62
CA PRO A 78 -10.44 7.93 -9.71
C PRO A 78 -10.45 6.49 -10.26
N GLU A 79 -11.13 5.54 -9.62
CA GLU A 79 -10.98 4.11 -9.92
C GLU A 79 -11.86 3.60 -11.07
N ARG A 80 -12.87 4.36 -11.50
CA ARG A 80 -13.87 3.90 -12.48
C ARG A 80 -13.98 4.83 -13.67
N ASP A 81 -14.39 4.27 -14.81
CA ASP A 81 -14.72 5.03 -15.99
C ASP A 81 -15.95 5.91 -15.69
N VAL A 82 -15.96 7.13 -16.24
CA VAL A 82 -17.07 8.08 -16.09
C VAL A 82 -18.10 7.80 -17.19
N LEU A 83 -19.37 7.71 -16.82
CA LEU A 83 -20.49 7.65 -17.76
C LEU A 83 -20.77 9.08 -18.23
N ALA A 84 -20.80 9.33 -19.53
CA ALA A 84 -20.88 10.69 -20.06
C ALA A 84 -22.00 10.83 -21.11
N VAL A 85 -22.57 12.03 -21.19
CA VAL A 85 -23.73 12.33 -22.02
C VAL A 85 -23.40 13.41 -23.04
N GLY A 86 -23.55 13.11 -24.32
CA GLY A 86 -23.34 14.07 -25.42
C GLY A 86 -24.58 14.91 -25.70
N LYS A 87 -24.36 16.14 -26.18
CA LYS A 87 -25.41 17.05 -26.70
C LYS A 87 -26.60 17.26 -25.76
N ASN A 88 -26.37 17.39 -24.44
CA ASN A 88 -27.45 17.47 -23.45
C ASN A 88 -27.90 18.89 -23.05
N TYR A 89 -27.45 19.93 -23.76
CA TYR A 89 -27.94 21.30 -23.60
C TYR A 89 -28.47 21.82 -24.94
N LEU A 90 -29.65 22.45 -24.94
CA LEU A 90 -30.32 22.88 -26.17
C LEU A 90 -29.47 23.89 -26.97
N SER A 91 -28.88 24.85 -26.29
CA SER A 91 -28.00 25.87 -26.91
C SER A 91 -26.73 25.24 -27.50
N HIS A 92 -26.18 24.21 -26.84
CA HIS A 92 -25.00 23.49 -27.30
C HIS A 92 -25.29 22.63 -28.53
N ALA A 93 -26.42 21.92 -28.54
CA ALA A 93 -26.84 21.12 -29.69
C ALA A 93 -26.99 22.00 -30.95
N ALA A 94 -27.62 23.16 -30.83
CA ALA A 94 -27.75 24.13 -31.91
C ALA A 94 -26.41 24.77 -32.33
N GLU A 95 -25.48 25.01 -31.39
CA GLU A 95 -24.11 25.48 -31.68
C GLU A 95 -23.29 24.44 -32.45
N PHE A 96 -23.31 23.19 -31.97
CA PHE A 96 -22.56 22.09 -32.58
C PHE A 96 -23.07 21.78 -34.00
N ASN A 97 -24.39 21.75 -34.22
CA ASN A 97 -24.96 21.54 -35.55
C ASN A 97 -24.56 22.66 -36.53
N ARG A 98 -24.56 23.92 -36.08
CA ARG A 98 -24.14 25.08 -36.90
C ARG A 98 -22.66 25.05 -37.27
N SER A 99 -21.80 24.39 -36.49
CA SER A 99 -20.37 24.25 -36.81
C SER A 99 -20.12 23.41 -38.07
N GLY A 100 -21.10 22.61 -38.51
CA GLY A 100 -20.97 21.71 -39.67
C GLY A 100 -20.08 20.49 -39.44
N PHE A 101 -19.68 20.25 -38.19
CA PHE A 101 -18.75 19.18 -37.82
C PHE A 101 -19.40 17.78 -37.79
N ASP A 102 -20.73 17.72 -37.67
CA ASP A 102 -21.53 16.49 -37.74
C ASP A 102 -22.54 16.59 -38.88
N ALA A 103 -22.16 16.10 -40.06
CA ALA A 103 -23.02 16.08 -41.24
C ALA A 103 -24.06 14.94 -41.23
N SER A 104 -24.11 14.14 -40.16
CA SER A 104 -24.96 12.95 -40.09
C SER A 104 -26.27 13.14 -39.32
N ASP A 105 -26.41 14.23 -38.58
CA ASP A 105 -27.57 14.48 -37.72
C ASP A 105 -28.05 15.93 -37.87
N THR A 106 -29.17 16.14 -38.57
CA THR A 106 -29.74 17.47 -38.87
C THR A 106 -30.79 17.91 -37.84
N VAL A 107 -30.93 17.17 -36.74
CA VAL A 107 -31.95 17.42 -35.72
C VAL A 107 -31.33 18.20 -34.54
N ASP A 108 -31.90 19.36 -34.22
CA ASP A 108 -31.41 20.26 -33.15
C ASP A 108 -31.65 19.72 -31.73
N ARG A 109 -32.50 18.71 -31.57
CA ARG A 109 -32.77 18.05 -30.28
C ARG A 109 -32.71 16.53 -30.43
N PRO A 110 -31.75 15.84 -29.79
CA PRO A 110 -31.69 14.39 -29.80
C PRO A 110 -32.97 13.77 -29.22
N SER A 111 -33.41 12.62 -29.74
CA SER A 111 -34.57 11.89 -29.21
C SER A 111 -34.21 11.01 -28.00
N HIS A 112 -32.94 10.63 -27.88
CA HIS A 112 -32.41 9.79 -26.81
C HIS A 112 -31.05 10.35 -26.33
N PRO A 113 -30.67 10.14 -25.06
CA PRO A 113 -29.34 10.51 -24.57
C PRO A 113 -28.22 9.78 -25.34
N VAL A 114 -27.21 10.53 -25.80
CA VAL A 114 -26.02 9.95 -26.42
C VAL A 114 -25.04 9.55 -25.32
N ILE A 115 -24.95 8.27 -25.01
CA ILE A 115 -24.11 7.75 -23.93
C ILE A 115 -22.73 7.32 -24.46
N PHE A 116 -21.68 7.74 -23.77
CA PHE A 116 -20.31 7.27 -23.96
C PHE A 116 -19.58 7.18 -22.62
N THR A 117 -18.31 6.80 -22.64
CA THR A 117 -17.48 6.74 -21.42
C THR A 117 -16.18 7.54 -21.57
N LYS A 118 -15.69 8.04 -20.44
CA LYS A 118 -14.31 8.53 -20.28
C LYS A 118 -13.52 7.53 -19.44
N ARG A 119 -12.37 7.09 -19.94
CA ARG A 119 -11.52 6.11 -19.26
C ARG A 119 -11.00 6.64 -17.92
N SER A 120 -10.96 5.80 -16.88
CA SER A 120 -10.45 6.18 -15.56
C SER A 120 -9.02 6.72 -15.58
N THR A 121 -8.18 6.26 -16.50
CA THR A 121 -6.80 6.76 -16.68
C THR A 121 -6.75 8.22 -17.14
N SER A 122 -7.82 8.74 -17.73
CA SER A 122 -7.94 10.15 -18.10
C SER A 122 -8.22 11.07 -16.91
N ILE A 123 -8.58 10.52 -15.74
CA ILE A 123 -8.94 11.31 -14.56
C ILE A 123 -7.71 11.93 -13.91
N ILE A 124 -7.77 13.24 -13.69
CA ILE A 124 -6.78 14.03 -12.94
C ILE A 124 -7.45 14.96 -11.93
N PRO A 125 -6.78 15.28 -10.80
CA PRO A 125 -7.33 16.17 -9.78
C PRO A 125 -7.30 17.64 -10.22
N HIS A 126 -7.91 18.48 -9.39
CA HIS A 126 -7.69 19.93 -9.43
C HIS A 126 -6.19 20.27 -9.34
N GLY A 127 -5.71 21.18 -10.18
CA GLY A 127 -4.34 21.69 -10.18
C GLY A 127 -3.37 20.92 -11.09
N ASP A 128 -3.67 19.66 -11.44
CA ASP A 128 -2.84 18.88 -12.35
C ASP A 128 -2.93 19.39 -13.79
N GLU A 129 -1.89 19.10 -14.59
CA GLU A 129 -1.81 19.55 -15.97
C GLU A 129 -2.57 18.62 -16.94
N VAL A 130 -3.23 19.21 -17.94
CA VAL A 130 -3.84 18.49 -19.07
C VAL A 130 -2.85 18.46 -20.23
N LEU A 131 -2.56 17.26 -20.73
CA LEU A 131 -1.64 17.03 -21.85
C LEU A 131 -2.39 17.10 -23.17
N LEU A 132 -1.94 17.92 -24.12
CA LEU A 132 -2.56 17.96 -25.45
C LEU A 132 -2.23 16.74 -26.32
N HIS A 133 -1.29 15.88 -25.89
CA HIS A 133 -0.78 14.73 -26.65
C HIS A 133 -0.38 15.14 -28.09
N PRO A 134 0.81 15.73 -28.29
CA PRO A 134 1.29 16.09 -29.63
C PRO A 134 1.15 14.91 -30.60
N GLU A 135 0.87 15.21 -31.88
CA GLU A 135 0.55 14.23 -32.94
C GLU A 135 -0.81 13.51 -32.79
N PHE A 136 -1.41 13.50 -31.60
CA PHE A 136 -2.74 12.95 -31.40
C PHE A 136 -3.84 13.96 -31.74
N THR A 137 -3.81 15.20 -31.25
CA THR A 137 -4.86 16.19 -31.56
C THR A 137 -4.30 17.61 -31.70
N SER A 138 -4.90 18.40 -32.59
CA SER A 138 -4.70 19.85 -32.67
C SER A 138 -5.94 20.65 -32.27
N THR A 139 -7.02 19.94 -31.91
CA THR A 139 -8.37 20.47 -31.71
C THR A 139 -8.91 20.13 -30.33
N ALA A 140 -8.04 20.22 -29.32
CA ALA A 140 -8.41 20.03 -27.92
C ALA A 140 -9.36 21.14 -27.46
N ASP A 141 -10.44 20.76 -26.81
CA ASP A 141 -11.53 21.65 -26.40
C ASP A 141 -11.94 21.38 -24.96
N TYR A 142 -12.52 22.39 -24.30
CA TYR A 142 -13.01 22.33 -22.93
C TYR A 142 -14.52 22.12 -22.90
N GLU A 143 -14.99 21.40 -21.88
CA GLU A 143 -16.42 21.15 -21.68
C GLU A 143 -16.69 21.09 -20.17
N GLY A 144 -17.12 22.20 -19.57
CA GLY A 144 -17.51 22.20 -18.16
C GLY A 144 -18.81 21.43 -17.96
N GLU A 145 -18.82 20.50 -17.00
CA GLU A 145 -19.99 19.67 -16.70
C GLU A 145 -20.25 19.49 -15.19
N VAL A 146 -21.53 19.25 -14.86
CA VAL A 146 -21.95 18.73 -13.56
C VAL A 146 -21.74 17.21 -13.57
N GLY A 147 -21.00 16.69 -12.60
CA GLY A 147 -20.87 15.26 -12.35
C GLY A 147 -21.85 14.81 -11.27
N VAL A 148 -22.79 13.93 -11.60
CA VAL A 148 -23.74 13.31 -10.64
C VAL A 148 -23.11 12.04 -10.07
N ILE A 149 -23.08 11.92 -8.74
CA ILE A 149 -22.51 10.78 -8.03
C ILE A 149 -23.64 9.85 -7.57
N ILE A 150 -23.59 8.59 -7.98
CA ILE A 150 -24.52 7.56 -7.55
C ILE A 150 -24.18 7.10 -6.12
N GLY A 151 -25.17 7.12 -5.23
CA GLY A 151 -25.06 6.65 -3.84
C GLY A 151 -25.60 5.26 -3.58
N ARG A 152 -26.62 4.86 -4.35
CA ARG A 152 -27.31 3.57 -4.19
C ARG A 152 -27.26 2.78 -5.49
N ALA A 153 -26.92 1.50 -5.40
CA ALA A 153 -26.94 0.61 -6.57
C ALA A 153 -28.36 0.56 -7.18
N GLY A 154 -28.47 0.48 -8.50
CA GLY A 154 -29.76 0.49 -9.19
C GLY A 154 -29.73 -0.22 -10.54
N PHE A 155 -30.79 -0.98 -10.83
CA PHE A 155 -31.03 -1.65 -12.10
C PHE A 155 -32.49 -1.43 -12.47
N ARG A 156 -32.76 -0.93 -13.68
CA ARG A 156 -34.09 -0.51 -14.16
C ARG A 156 -34.76 0.49 -13.22
N VAL A 157 -34.02 1.52 -12.82
CA VAL A 157 -34.50 2.58 -11.94
C VAL A 157 -35.52 3.43 -12.70
N SER A 158 -36.68 3.70 -12.11
CA SER A 158 -37.67 4.60 -12.70
C SER A 158 -37.24 6.06 -12.54
N GLU A 159 -37.71 6.99 -13.38
CA GLU A 159 -37.42 8.42 -13.18
C GLU A 159 -37.93 8.94 -11.83
N ALA A 160 -39.03 8.39 -11.32
CA ALA A 160 -39.59 8.78 -10.02
C ALA A 160 -38.67 8.41 -8.85
N ASP A 161 -37.98 7.26 -8.95
CA ASP A 161 -37.09 6.75 -7.90
C ASP A 161 -35.65 7.24 -8.07
N ALA A 162 -35.32 7.86 -9.21
CA ALA A 162 -33.94 8.16 -9.60
C ALA A 162 -33.19 9.03 -8.57
N TRP A 163 -33.89 9.97 -7.93
CA TRP A 163 -33.28 10.83 -6.92
C TRP A 163 -32.79 10.06 -5.69
N ASP A 164 -33.41 8.94 -5.32
CA ASP A 164 -32.97 8.10 -4.21
C ASP A 164 -31.62 7.42 -4.48
N HIS A 165 -31.21 7.39 -5.75
CA HIS A 165 -29.92 6.84 -6.17
C HIS A 165 -28.81 7.89 -6.25
N VAL A 166 -29.14 9.18 -6.19
CA VAL A 166 -28.15 10.27 -6.22
C VAL A 166 -27.66 10.56 -4.80
N TRP A 167 -26.35 10.43 -4.59
CA TRP A 167 -25.70 10.87 -3.36
C TRP A 167 -25.40 12.37 -3.40
N GLY A 168 -24.82 12.84 -4.50
CA GLY A 168 -24.31 14.21 -4.56
C GLY A 168 -23.69 14.56 -5.90
N TYR A 169 -22.85 15.59 -5.89
CA TYR A 169 -22.28 16.17 -7.11
C TYR A 169 -20.78 16.48 -6.98
N THR A 170 -20.11 16.55 -8.13
CA THR A 170 -18.72 17.04 -8.33
C THR A 170 -18.66 17.84 -9.64
N ILE A 171 -17.52 18.51 -9.91
CA ILE A 171 -17.25 19.18 -11.19
C ILE A 171 -16.44 18.23 -12.09
N ILE A 172 -16.74 18.25 -13.39
CA ILE A 172 -15.99 17.53 -14.44
C ILE A 172 -15.62 18.51 -15.55
N ASN A 173 -14.43 18.34 -16.12
CA ASN A 173 -14.07 18.89 -17.42
C ASN A 173 -14.00 17.76 -18.45
N ASP A 174 -14.93 17.71 -19.39
CA ASP A 174 -14.92 16.72 -20.48
C ASP A 174 -14.02 17.19 -21.64
N ILE A 175 -12.71 17.24 -21.39
CA ILE A 175 -11.74 17.65 -22.42
C ILE A 175 -11.89 16.74 -23.64
N THR A 176 -11.93 17.37 -24.81
CA THR A 176 -12.30 16.69 -26.05
C THR A 176 -11.29 16.96 -27.16
N ALA A 177 -10.76 15.91 -27.78
CA ALA A 177 -10.07 15.99 -29.07
C ALA A 177 -11.11 15.93 -30.20
N ARG A 178 -11.54 17.08 -30.72
CA ARG A 178 -12.68 17.16 -31.67
C ARG A 178 -12.44 16.34 -32.93
N GLU A 179 -11.27 16.43 -33.55
CA GLU A 179 -10.89 15.62 -34.72
C GLU A 179 -11.12 14.13 -34.46
N ARG A 180 -10.60 13.62 -33.33
CA ARG A 180 -10.71 12.20 -32.98
C ARG A 180 -12.14 11.79 -32.60
N GLN A 181 -12.90 12.69 -31.99
CA GLN A 181 -14.33 12.47 -31.73
C GLN A 181 -15.10 12.23 -33.04
N ARG A 182 -14.86 13.05 -34.07
CA ARG A 182 -15.50 12.91 -35.40
C ARG A 182 -14.99 11.69 -36.15
N ASP A 183 -13.67 11.55 -36.25
CA ASP A 183 -13.04 10.55 -37.13
C ASP A 183 -13.42 9.12 -36.73
N HIS A 184 -13.59 8.87 -35.42
CA HIS A 184 -13.87 7.54 -34.90
C HIS A 184 -15.37 7.22 -34.72
N LYS A 185 -16.26 8.22 -34.88
CA LYS A 185 -17.71 8.16 -34.65
C LYS A 185 -18.12 7.83 -33.21
N GLN A 186 -17.54 6.79 -32.61
CA GLN A 186 -17.61 6.52 -31.19
C GLN A 186 -16.76 7.55 -30.45
N PHE A 187 -17.37 8.31 -29.54
CA PHE A 187 -16.71 9.45 -28.90
C PHE A 187 -15.55 9.06 -27.98
N TYR A 188 -15.47 7.79 -27.55
CA TYR A 188 -14.49 7.27 -26.61
C TYR A 188 -13.05 7.75 -26.88
N LEU A 189 -12.55 7.63 -28.12
CA LEU A 189 -11.15 7.98 -28.41
C LEU A 189 -10.90 9.49 -28.38
N GLY A 190 -11.91 10.31 -28.70
CA GLY A 190 -11.82 11.76 -28.55
C GLY A 190 -11.96 12.24 -27.10
N LYS A 191 -12.48 11.39 -26.21
CA LYS A 191 -12.91 11.74 -24.85
C LYS A 191 -12.09 11.07 -23.73
N SER A 192 -11.30 10.05 -24.06
CA SER A 192 -10.53 9.24 -23.10
C SER A 192 -8.98 9.30 -23.17
N PRO A 193 -8.30 10.20 -23.91
CA PRO A 193 -6.86 10.36 -23.73
C PRO A 193 -6.50 10.63 -22.27
N ASP A 194 -5.31 10.21 -21.85
CA ASP A 194 -4.84 10.47 -20.49
C ASP A 194 -4.94 11.97 -20.16
N THR A 195 -5.30 12.32 -18.92
CA THR A 195 -5.55 13.69 -18.45
C THR A 195 -6.80 14.42 -19.00
N PHE A 196 -7.62 13.81 -19.87
CA PHE A 196 -8.80 14.47 -20.44
C PHE A 196 -10.05 14.47 -19.55
N CYS A 197 -9.99 13.96 -18.32
CA CYS A 197 -11.10 13.99 -17.38
C CYS A 197 -10.74 14.66 -16.04
N PRO A 198 -10.35 15.95 -16.01
CA PRO A 198 -10.26 16.65 -14.75
C PRO A 198 -11.56 16.52 -13.93
N MET A 199 -11.44 16.17 -12.65
CA MET A 199 -12.57 15.92 -11.75
C MET A 199 -12.25 16.40 -10.33
N GLY A 200 -13.19 17.10 -9.70
CA GLY A 200 -13.09 17.58 -8.32
C GLY A 200 -13.36 19.09 -8.21
N PRO A 201 -12.76 19.83 -7.27
CA PRO A 201 -11.84 19.36 -6.23
C PRO A 201 -12.53 18.56 -5.12
N ILE A 202 -13.85 18.70 -4.99
CA ILE A 202 -14.64 18.12 -3.90
C ILE A 202 -15.87 17.39 -4.42
N ALA A 203 -16.44 16.53 -3.57
CA ALA A 203 -17.75 15.94 -3.74
C ALA A 203 -18.66 16.39 -2.59
N VAL A 204 -19.89 16.79 -2.90
CA VAL A 204 -20.82 17.34 -1.91
C VAL A 204 -22.17 16.62 -2.00
N PRO A 205 -22.78 16.21 -0.87
CA PRO A 205 -24.11 15.64 -0.85
C PRO A 205 -25.15 16.56 -1.49
N LYS A 206 -26.14 15.99 -2.19
CA LYS A 206 -27.13 16.77 -2.95
C LYS A 206 -27.95 17.72 -2.05
N GLU A 207 -28.18 17.34 -0.81
CA GLU A 207 -28.99 18.09 0.16
C GLU A 207 -28.27 19.32 0.73
N ASP A 208 -26.94 19.41 0.54
CA ASP A 208 -26.12 20.56 0.95
C ASP A 208 -25.86 21.54 -0.21
N LEU A 209 -26.54 21.32 -1.35
CA LEU A 209 -26.43 22.11 -2.56
C LEU A 209 -27.78 22.72 -2.96
N PRO A 210 -27.80 23.83 -3.72
CA PRO A 210 -29.05 24.36 -4.25
C PRO A 210 -29.66 23.38 -5.27
N GLU A 211 -30.99 23.32 -5.33
CA GLU A 211 -31.72 22.48 -6.27
C GLU A 211 -31.30 22.73 -7.73
N THR A 212 -31.01 23.99 -8.07
CA THR A 212 -30.49 24.38 -9.38
C THR A 212 -29.02 24.77 -9.25
N LEU A 213 -28.15 23.99 -9.88
CA LEU A 213 -26.73 24.29 -10.00
C LEU A 213 -26.47 25.20 -11.21
N THR A 214 -25.71 26.28 -11.02
CA THR A 214 -25.19 27.14 -12.09
C THR A 214 -23.76 26.76 -12.39
N LEU A 215 -23.44 26.53 -13.66
CA LEU A 215 -22.12 26.20 -14.17
C LEU A 215 -21.52 27.38 -14.93
N LYS A 216 -20.24 27.68 -14.69
CA LYS A 216 -19.46 28.65 -15.48
C LYS A 216 -18.09 28.10 -15.82
N THR A 217 -17.69 28.23 -17.08
CA THR A 217 -16.34 27.88 -17.54
C THR A 217 -15.61 29.12 -18.00
N HIS A 218 -14.39 29.33 -17.49
CA HIS A 218 -13.48 30.37 -17.94
C HIS A 218 -12.24 29.75 -18.57
N VAL A 219 -11.76 30.36 -19.66
CA VAL A 219 -10.46 30.05 -20.24
C VAL A 219 -9.60 31.30 -20.22
N ASN A 220 -8.47 31.25 -19.53
CA ASN A 220 -7.59 32.39 -19.28
C ASN A 220 -8.34 33.60 -18.68
N GLY A 221 -9.27 33.31 -17.75
CA GLY A 221 -10.12 34.31 -17.11
C GLY A 221 -11.28 34.84 -17.95
N GLN A 222 -11.40 34.45 -19.23
CA GLN A 222 -12.52 34.85 -20.08
C GLN A 222 -13.68 33.87 -19.91
N LEU A 223 -14.88 34.36 -19.59
CA LEU A 223 -16.09 33.54 -19.53
C LEU A 223 -16.38 32.95 -20.92
N ARG A 224 -16.50 31.63 -20.98
CA ARG A 224 -16.79 30.88 -22.21
C ARG A 224 -18.14 30.19 -22.16
N GLN A 225 -18.49 29.61 -21.03
CA GLN A 225 -19.74 28.87 -20.85
C GLN A 225 -20.47 29.37 -19.61
N GLU A 226 -21.79 29.49 -19.68
CA GLU A 226 -22.67 29.79 -18.55
C GLU A 226 -24.04 29.15 -18.79
N ALA A 227 -24.47 28.29 -17.87
CA ALA A 227 -25.80 27.65 -17.92
C ALA A 227 -26.20 27.10 -16.55
N THR A 228 -27.42 26.59 -16.46
CA THR A 228 -27.93 25.92 -15.27
C THR A 228 -28.36 24.49 -15.58
N THR A 229 -28.45 23.66 -14.55
CA THR A 229 -29.01 22.30 -14.64
C THR A 229 -30.47 22.25 -15.10
N LYS A 230 -31.20 23.38 -15.10
CA LYS A 230 -32.54 23.48 -15.70
C LYS A 230 -32.52 23.50 -17.23
N ASP A 231 -31.37 23.80 -17.84
CA ASP A 231 -31.20 23.88 -19.29
C ASP A 231 -30.88 22.53 -19.95
N LEU A 232 -30.84 21.44 -19.14
CA LEU A 232 -30.62 20.07 -19.62
C LEU A 232 -31.79 19.61 -20.50
N ILE A 233 -31.49 19.01 -21.66
CA ILE A 233 -32.48 18.41 -22.55
C ILE A 233 -33.09 17.16 -21.91
N PHE A 234 -32.22 16.32 -21.35
CA PHE A 234 -32.55 15.12 -20.60
C PHE A 234 -32.18 15.34 -19.13
N SER A 235 -33.19 15.25 -18.27
CA SER A 235 -33.05 15.45 -16.83
C SER A 235 -32.17 14.36 -16.20
N ILE A 236 -31.60 14.65 -15.02
CA ILE A 236 -30.82 13.66 -14.25
C ILE A 236 -31.63 12.37 -14.00
N PRO A 237 -32.92 12.43 -13.60
CA PRO A 237 -33.77 11.25 -13.54
C PRO A 237 -33.83 10.43 -14.84
N HIS A 238 -34.01 11.10 -15.98
CA HIS A 238 -34.07 10.45 -17.28
C HIS A 238 -32.75 9.76 -17.65
N LEU A 239 -31.61 10.39 -17.34
CA LEU A 239 -30.29 9.82 -17.55
C LEU A 239 -30.09 8.54 -16.71
N ILE A 240 -30.46 8.57 -15.43
CA ILE A 240 -30.37 7.41 -14.53
C ILE A 240 -31.26 6.27 -15.02
N ALA A 241 -32.51 6.57 -15.42
CA ALA A 241 -33.42 5.57 -15.96
C ALA A 241 -32.87 4.94 -17.25
N THR A 242 -32.32 5.78 -18.16
CA THR A 242 -31.71 5.33 -19.42
C THR A 242 -30.51 4.42 -19.17
N LEU A 243 -29.55 4.87 -18.36
CA LEU A 243 -28.32 4.12 -18.06
C LEU A 243 -28.62 2.82 -17.33
N SER A 244 -29.59 2.84 -16.41
CA SER A 244 -29.91 1.67 -15.59
C SER A 244 -30.82 0.65 -16.27
N ALA A 245 -31.37 0.94 -17.45
CA ALA A 245 -32.36 0.10 -18.14
C ALA A 245 -31.88 -1.34 -18.39
N ALA A 246 -30.58 -1.50 -18.65
CA ALA A 246 -29.94 -2.81 -18.85
C ALA A 246 -28.56 -2.95 -18.16
N THR A 247 -28.10 -1.92 -17.46
CA THR A 247 -26.81 -1.91 -16.75
C THR A 247 -27.04 -1.58 -15.29
N THR A 248 -26.36 -2.25 -14.36
CA THR A 248 -26.44 -1.89 -12.94
C THR A 248 -25.55 -0.70 -12.66
N LEU A 249 -26.14 0.41 -12.19
CA LEU A 249 -25.42 1.53 -11.60
C LEU A 249 -24.95 1.13 -10.20
N ARG A 250 -23.75 1.59 -9.82
CA ARG A 250 -23.11 1.25 -8.54
C ARG A 250 -22.81 2.53 -7.75
N PRO A 251 -22.78 2.45 -6.41
CA PRO A 251 -22.27 3.54 -5.58
C PRO A 251 -20.87 3.98 -6.03
N GLY A 252 -20.69 5.30 -6.16
CA GLY A 252 -19.49 5.98 -6.66
C GLY A 252 -19.34 6.00 -8.18
N ASP A 253 -20.30 5.47 -8.96
CA ASP A 253 -20.35 5.77 -10.39
C ASP A 253 -20.65 7.26 -10.58
N VAL A 254 -19.99 7.90 -11.55
CA VAL A 254 -20.14 9.32 -11.85
C VAL A 254 -20.72 9.49 -13.25
N ILE A 255 -21.78 10.30 -13.37
CA ILE A 255 -22.43 10.66 -14.63
C ILE A 255 -22.08 12.11 -14.96
N ALA A 256 -21.29 12.34 -16.00
CA ALA A 256 -21.06 13.65 -16.60
C ALA A 256 -22.25 14.01 -17.48
N THR A 257 -23.00 15.06 -17.09
CA THR A 257 -24.36 15.30 -17.60
C THR A 257 -24.42 16.00 -18.97
N GLY A 258 -23.28 16.31 -19.58
CA GLY A 258 -23.19 17.13 -20.79
C GLY A 258 -22.78 18.57 -20.49
N THR A 259 -22.37 19.28 -21.54
CA THR A 259 -21.85 20.65 -21.46
C THR A 259 -22.75 21.67 -22.19
N PRO A 260 -22.84 22.93 -21.71
CA PRO A 260 -23.57 24.00 -22.39
C PRO A 260 -22.81 24.62 -23.57
N ALA A 261 -23.47 25.53 -24.30
CA ALA A 261 -22.86 26.27 -25.40
C ALA A 261 -21.65 27.11 -24.97
N GLY A 262 -20.80 27.47 -25.94
CA GLY A 262 -19.58 28.23 -25.72
C GLY A 262 -18.33 27.37 -25.67
N VAL A 263 -18.41 26.14 -26.17
CA VAL A 263 -17.24 25.30 -26.44
C VAL A 263 -16.38 25.93 -27.54
N GLY A 264 -15.07 25.66 -27.55
CA GLY A 264 -14.11 26.25 -28.48
C GLY A 264 -14.47 26.03 -29.95
N ILE A 265 -14.97 24.84 -30.31
CA ILE A 265 -15.41 24.54 -31.68
C ILE A 265 -16.63 25.35 -32.13
N GLY A 266 -17.44 25.83 -31.19
CA GLY A 266 -18.66 26.61 -31.46
C GLY A 266 -18.40 28.09 -31.75
N LEU A 267 -17.19 28.57 -31.47
CA LEU A 267 -16.80 29.95 -31.74
C LEU A 267 -16.55 30.19 -33.23
N THR A 268 -16.66 31.45 -33.66
CA THR A 268 -16.38 31.84 -35.06
C THR A 268 -15.28 32.91 -35.08
N PRO A 269 -14.04 32.57 -35.48
CA PRO A 269 -13.55 31.23 -35.82
C PRO A 269 -13.43 30.30 -34.59
N PRO A 270 -13.35 28.97 -34.78
CA PRO A 270 -13.09 28.03 -33.70
C PRO A 270 -11.80 28.36 -32.93
N VAL A 271 -11.82 28.20 -31.61
CA VAL A 271 -10.67 28.46 -30.73
C VAL A 271 -10.40 27.25 -29.86
N TYR A 272 -9.30 26.55 -30.13
CA TYR A 272 -8.86 25.37 -29.37
C TYR A 272 -7.84 25.72 -28.30
N LEU A 273 -7.71 24.83 -27.32
CA LEU A 273 -6.79 24.91 -26.20
C LEU A 273 -5.32 24.84 -26.66
N LYS A 274 -4.48 25.66 -26.05
CA LYS A 274 -3.04 25.77 -26.33
C LYS A 274 -2.21 25.58 -25.06
N PRO A 275 -0.92 25.22 -25.19
CA PRO A 275 -0.02 25.17 -24.05
C PRO A 275 -0.07 26.44 -23.20
N ASN A 276 -0.14 26.25 -21.88
CA ASN A 276 -0.31 27.26 -20.85
C ASN A 276 -1.70 27.88 -20.70
N ASP A 277 -2.69 27.52 -21.52
CA ASP A 277 -4.08 27.93 -21.24
C ASP A 277 -4.53 27.37 -19.89
N THR A 278 -5.28 28.16 -19.14
CA THR A 278 -5.88 27.76 -17.86
C THR A 278 -7.39 27.67 -18.02
N ILE A 279 -7.96 26.53 -17.68
CA ILE A 279 -9.41 26.31 -17.65
C ILE A 279 -9.88 26.28 -16.20
N SER A 280 -10.88 27.08 -15.86
CA SER A 280 -11.52 27.11 -14.54
C SER A 280 -13.02 26.90 -14.68
N ILE A 281 -13.54 25.80 -14.12
CA ILE A 281 -14.97 25.49 -14.11
C ILE A 281 -15.48 25.66 -12.68
N SER A 282 -16.50 26.49 -12.50
CA SER A 282 -17.13 26.72 -11.19
C SER A 282 -18.59 26.30 -11.22
N ILE A 283 -19.03 25.64 -10.16
CA ILE A 283 -20.42 25.21 -9.99
C ILE A 283 -20.90 25.63 -8.60
N SER A 284 -22.13 26.14 -8.51
CA SER A 284 -22.76 26.58 -7.26
C SER A 284 -22.57 25.56 -6.13
N GLY A 285 -21.89 25.97 -5.04
CA GLY A 285 -21.65 25.14 -3.86
C GLY A 285 -20.54 24.07 -3.99
N LEU A 286 -19.96 23.87 -5.17
CA LEU A 286 -18.87 22.90 -5.42
C LEU A 286 -17.48 23.54 -5.52
N GLY A 287 -17.40 24.87 -5.46
CA GLY A 287 -16.16 25.61 -5.66
C GLY A 287 -15.73 25.64 -7.13
N THR A 288 -14.42 25.51 -7.37
CA THR A 288 -13.81 25.66 -8.70
C THR A 288 -12.80 24.55 -8.99
N LEU A 289 -12.95 23.90 -10.14
CA LEU A 289 -11.96 22.99 -10.73
C LEU A 289 -11.09 23.77 -11.72
N THR A 290 -9.78 23.87 -11.44
CA THR A 290 -8.83 24.59 -12.29
C THR A 290 -7.72 23.66 -12.74
N ASN A 291 -7.45 23.64 -14.04
CA ASN A 291 -6.35 22.87 -14.62
C ASN A 291 -5.67 23.70 -15.71
N LYS A 292 -4.36 23.50 -15.87
CA LYS A 292 -3.54 24.18 -16.87
C LYS A 292 -3.17 23.21 -17.99
N ILE A 293 -3.13 23.69 -19.22
CA ILE A 293 -2.60 22.92 -20.33
C ILE A 293 -1.07 22.85 -20.22
N ALA A 294 -0.56 21.64 -20.21
CA ALA A 294 0.85 21.34 -20.08
C ALA A 294 1.68 21.89 -21.26
N SER A 295 2.98 21.99 -21.04
CA SER A 295 3.94 22.14 -22.14
C SER A 295 3.91 20.89 -23.04
N PRO A 296 4.13 21.01 -24.37
CA PRO A 296 4.23 19.86 -25.26
C PRO A 296 5.33 18.85 -24.88
N ALA A 297 6.33 19.29 -24.09
CA ALA A 297 7.43 18.45 -23.61
C ALA A 297 7.11 17.70 -22.29
N THR A 298 5.95 17.95 -21.67
CA THR A 298 5.58 17.30 -20.41
C THR A 298 5.37 15.80 -20.64
N VAL A 299 6.05 14.97 -19.83
CA VAL A 299 5.92 13.51 -19.88
C VAL A 299 4.57 13.10 -19.29
N ASN A 300 3.91 12.11 -19.91
CA ASN A 300 2.65 11.58 -19.40
C ASN A 300 2.82 10.89 -18.03
N PRO A 301 2.31 11.47 -16.92
CA PRO A 301 2.47 10.91 -15.58
C PRO A 301 1.58 9.68 -15.35
N THR A 302 0.63 9.41 -16.25
CA THR A 302 -0.30 8.28 -16.10
C THR A 302 0.43 6.95 -16.18
N LEU A 303 1.46 6.83 -17.03
CA LEU A 303 2.22 5.60 -17.19
C LEU A 303 2.97 5.22 -15.90
N SER A 304 3.63 6.19 -15.25
CA SER A 304 4.32 5.96 -13.97
C SER A 304 3.34 5.67 -12.83
N ARG A 305 2.16 6.31 -12.84
CA ARG A 305 1.07 6.03 -11.90
C ARG A 305 0.52 4.60 -12.06
N MET A 306 0.46 4.07 -13.28
CA MET A 306 0.00 2.71 -13.55
C MET A 306 1.08 1.65 -13.34
N SER A 307 2.36 1.96 -13.60
CA SER A 307 3.46 1.01 -13.41
C SER A 307 3.87 0.84 -11.93
N SER A 308 3.52 1.79 -11.07
CA SER A 308 3.80 1.73 -9.63
C SER A 308 2.80 0.87 -8.83
N SER A 309 1.67 0.48 -9.42
CA SER A 309 0.72 -0.43 -8.78
C SER A 309 1.11 -1.89 -9.06
N SER A 310 1.77 -2.53 -8.10
CA SER A 310 1.94 -3.98 -8.13
C SER A 310 0.60 -4.67 -7.84
N SER A 311 0.24 -5.68 -8.63
CA SER A 311 -0.87 -6.59 -8.30
C SER A 311 -0.54 -7.50 -7.12
N PHE A 312 0.74 -7.60 -6.74
CA PHE A 312 1.18 -8.32 -5.55
C PHE A 312 1.16 -7.38 -4.34
N THR A 313 0.50 -7.81 -3.28
CA THR A 313 0.66 -7.21 -1.96
C THR A 313 1.87 -7.85 -1.27
N LEU A 314 2.71 -7.03 -0.64
CA LEU A 314 3.76 -7.54 0.24
C LEU A 314 3.12 -8.29 1.41
N THR A 315 3.57 -9.53 1.62
CA THR A 315 3.24 -10.31 2.80
C THR A 315 3.83 -9.61 4.04
N ASN A 316 3.14 -9.71 5.18
CA ASN A 316 3.53 -9.09 6.45
C ASN A 316 3.49 -7.53 6.47
N ALA A 317 3.08 -6.88 5.37
CA ALA A 317 3.07 -5.41 5.27
C ALA A 317 2.17 -4.70 6.29
N SER A 318 1.12 -5.37 6.78
CA SER A 318 0.25 -4.83 7.84
C SER A 318 0.91 -4.78 9.21
N ARG A 319 1.97 -5.59 9.42
CA ARG A 319 2.79 -5.59 10.64
C ARG A 319 4.05 -4.75 10.49
N THR A 320 4.49 -4.55 9.26
CA THR A 320 5.58 -3.65 8.92
C THR A 320 5.22 -2.21 9.28
N LEU A 321 5.91 -1.62 10.26
CA LEU A 321 5.79 -0.21 10.64
C LEU A 321 5.98 0.67 9.39
N ASN A 322 5.04 1.62 9.15
CA ASN A 322 4.94 2.52 7.98
C ASN A 322 6.18 2.44 7.07
N ALA A 323 5.99 1.80 5.91
CA ALA A 323 6.99 1.20 5.00
C ALA A 323 8.21 2.06 4.58
N THR A 324 8.39 3.27 5.10
CA THR A 324 9.50 4.20 4.82
C THR A 324 10.22 4.74 6.07
N THR A 325 9.68 4.62 7.28
CA THR A 325 10.26 5.29 8.48
C THR A 325 10.92 4.36 9.50
N SER A 326 10.88 3.03 9.31
CA SER A 326 11.45 2.08 10.31
C SER A 326 12.13 0.84 9.73
N LEU A 327 12.18 0.70 8.40
CA LEU A 327 12.91 -0.38 7.72
C LEU A 327 14.22 0.16 7.16
N THR A 328 15.27 -0.64 7.25
CA THR A 328 16.55 -0.34 6.63
C THR A 328 16.65 -1.08 5.29
N GLN A 329 17.04 -0.37 4.24
CA GLN A 329 17.35 -1.03 2.95
C GLN A 329 18.67 -1.78 3.09
N ILE A 330 18.58 -3.09 3.07
CA ILE A 330 19.69 -4.03 3.14
C ILE A 330 19.72 -4.78 1.82
N ASN A 331 20.77 -4.58 1.03
CA ASN A 331 20.81 -4.95 -0.38
C ASN A 331 19.63 -4.28 -1.12
N SER A 332 18.73 -5.07 -1.72
CA SER A 332 17.50 -4.60 -2.38
C SER A 332 16.23 -4.84 -1.54
N LYS A 333 16.38 -5.18 -0.25
CA LYS A 333 15.27 -5.60 0.61
C LYS A 333 15.07 -4.61 1.77
N PRO A 334 13.82 -4.23 2.08
CA PRO A 334 13.50 -3.52 3.31
C PRO A 334 13.44 -4.51 4.47
N LEU A 335 14.43 -4.50 5.37
CA LEU A 335 14.43 -5.35 6.57
C LEU A 335 14.29 -4.52 7.85
N SER A 336 13.62 -5.08 8.85
CA SER A 336 13.61 -4.53 10.20
C SER A 336 14.96 -4.79 10.85
N TYR A 337 15.67 -3.71 11.16
CA TYR A 337 17.01 -3.74 11.72
C TYR A 337 17.10 -2.69 12.83
N GLN A 338 17.74 -3.06 13.94
CA GLN A 338 17.92 -2.20 15.10
C GLN A 338 19.32 -2.34 15.66
N THR A 339 19.83 -1.22 16.17
CA THR A 339 21.10 -1.16 16.89
C THR A 339 20.87 -0.71 18.33
N HIS A 340 21.57 -1.35 19.25
CA HIS A 340 21.52 -1.04 20.68
C HIS A 340 22.93 -1.03 21.29
N GLY A 341 23.08 -0.37 22.43
CA GLY A 341 24.32 -0.37 23.19
C GLY A 341 25.37 0.66 22.72
N SER A 342 26.44 0.79 23.49
CA SER A 342 27.44 1.87 23.36
C SER A 342 28.89 1.38 23.32
N GLY A 343 29.13 0.06 23.25
CA GLY A 343 30.48 -0.50 23.16
C GLY A 343 31.11 -0.37 21.78
N SER A 344 32.41 -0.63 21.68
CA SER A 344 33.16 -0.63 20.41
C SER A 344 33.13 -1.97 19.67
N THR A 345 32.83 -3.07 20.38
CA THR A 345 32.73 -4.41 19.77
C THR A 345 31.34 -4.60 19.18
N ASN A 346 31.27 -4.97 17.90
CA ASN A 346 30.03 -5.34 17.23
C ASN A 346 29.65 -6.78 17.59
N ILE A 347 28.40 -7.01 18.03
CA ILE A 347 27.79 -8.33 18.17
C ILE A 347 26.55 -8.38 17.29
N ILE A 348 26.53 -9.31 16.34
CA ILE A 348 25.43 -9.48 15.37
C ILE A 348 24.66 -10.75 15.71
N PHE A 349 23.34 -10.63 15.86
CA PHE A 349 22.45 -11.71 16.24
C PHE A 349 21.56 -12.16 15.06
N VAL A 350 21.45 -13.47 14.88
CA VAL A 350 20.75 -14.13 13.77
C VAL A 350 19.75 -15.14 14.36
N HIS A 351 18.44 -14.82 14.29
CA HIS A 351 17.41 -15.61 14.97
C HIS A 351 17.09 -16.94 14.27
N GLY A 352 16.38 -17.84 14.96
CA GLY A 352 15.91 -19.11 14.41
C GLY A 352 14.59 -19.01 13.64
N LEU A 353 14.16 -20.15 13.07
CA LEU A 353 12.84 -20.30 12.45
C LEU A 353 11.73 -20.01 13.47
N GLY A 354 10.77 -19.13 13.12
CA GLY A 354 9.66 -18.78 13.99
C GLY A 354 10.02 -17.80 15.11
N GLY A 355 11.29 -17.37 15.16
CA GLY A 355 11.76 -16.28 16.02
C GLY A 355 11.66 -14.92 15.34
N THR A 356 12.03 -13.87 16.07
CA THR A 356 12.27 -12.52 15.58
C THR A 356 13.55 -12.00 16.22
N LYS A 357 14.01 -10.82 15.82
CA LYS A 357 15.08 -10.09 16.51
C LYS A 357 14.86 -9.97 18.02
N ASP A 358 13.60 -9.95 18.46
CA ASP A 358 13.22 -9.80 19.87
C ASP A 358 13.49 -11.07 20.70
N PHE A 359 13.76 -12.22 20.05
CA PHE A 359 14.23 -13.44 20.71
C PHE A 359 15.48 -13.19 21.56
N PHE A 360 16.34 -12.25 21.14
CA PHE A 360 17.59 -11.94 21.84
C PHE A 360 17.45 -10.89 22.94
N THR A 361 16.26 -10.31 23.15
CA THR A 361 15.99 -9.26 24.16
C THR A 361 16.53 -9.60 25.55
N PRO A 362 16.40 -10.85 26.06
CA PRO A 362 16.96 -11.22 27.36
C PRO A 362 18.48 -11.05 27.44
N LEU A 363 19.21 -11.28 26.34
CA LEU A 363 20.67 -11.09 26.30
C LEU A 363 21.07 -9.63 26.08
N THR A 364 20.41 -8.95 25.14
CA THR A 364 20.84 -7.62 24.68
C THR A 364 20.89 -6.61 25.83
N SER A 365 19.96 -6.71 26.78
CA SER A 365 19.94 -5.86 27.98
C SER A 365 21.20 -5.98 28.84
N SER A 366 21.79 -7.18 28.93
CA SER A 366 22.99 -7.44 29.73
C SER A 366 24.29 -7.05 29.01
N LEU A 367 24.29 -7.05 27.67
CA LEU A 367 25.47 -6.80 26.83
C LEU A 367 25.55 -5.35 26.32
N ALA A 368 24.46 -4.58 26.39
CA ALA A 368 24.35 -3.25 25.79
C ALA A 368 25.37 -2.25 26.36
N THR A 369 25.85 -2.44 27.59
CA THR A 369 26.87 -1.55 28.19
C THR A 369 28.28 -1.79 27.67
N SER A 370 28.56 -2.99 27.12
CA SER A 370 29.92 -3.41 26.72
C SER A 370 30.10 -3.58 25.21
N ALA A 371 29.01 -3.66 24.45
CA ALA A 371 29.05 -3.90 23.01
C ALA A 371 27.99 -3.08 22.25
N LYS A 372 28.20 -2.94 20.94
CA LYS A 372 27.21 -2.48 19.98
C LYS A 372 26.51 -3.70 19.40
N LEU A 373 25.20 -3.78 19.61
CA LEU A 373 24.39 -4.96 19.33
C LEU A 373 23.56 -4.70 18.09
N HIS A 374 23.58 -5.65 17.17
CA HIS A 374 22.89 -5.59 15.88
C HIS A 374 21.88 -6.73 15.79
N VAL A 375 20.60 -6.39 15.71
CA VAL A 375 19.51 -7.36 15.63
C VAL A 375 18.62 -7.03 14.44
N TYR A 376 18.12 -8.06 13.75
CA TYR A 376 17.29 -7.88 12.56
C TYR A 376 16.32 -9.03 12.37
N ASP A 377 15.24 -8.79 11.64
CA ASP A 377 14.27 -9.82 11.24
C ASP A 377 14.57 -10.30 9.81
N PHE A 378 14.56 -11.62 9.58
CA PHE A 378 14.63 -12.19 8.23
C PHE A 378 13.52 -11.66 7.33
N GLU A 379 13.77 -11.66 6.02
CA GLU A 379 12.71 -11.44 5.04
C GLU A 379 11.46 -12.29 5.39
N GLY A 380 10.29 -11.64 5.47
CA GLY A 380 9.02 -12.29 5.80
C GLY A 380 8.80 -12.65 7.27
N GLN A 381 9.78 -12.49 8.15
CA GLN A 381 9.62 -12.71 9.60
C GLN A 381 9.58 -11.41 10.39
N GLY A 382 9.06 -11.47 11.61
CA GLY A 382 8.94 -10.31 12.49
C GLY A 382 8.28 -9.12 11.80
N LEU A 383 8.99 -8.01 11.66
CA LEU A 383 8.50 -6.78 11.01
C LEU A 383 9.00 -6.61 9.56
N SER A 384 9.84 -7.51 9.07
CA SER A 384 10.35 -7.51 7.69
C SER A 384 9.30 -8.09 6.73
N PRO A 385 8.88 -7.35 5.69
CA PRO A 385 7.98 -7.88 4.67
C PRO A 385 8.67 -8.90 3.76
N THR A 386 7.89 -9.66 2.99
CA THR A 386 8.40 -10.47 1.87
C THR A 386 7.52 -10.27 0.65
N HIS A 387 8.14 -10.26 -0.53
CA HIS A 387 7.39 -10.24 -1.79
C HIS A 387 6.93 -11.66 -2.15
N PRO A 388 5.72 -11.87 -2.69
CA PRO A 388 5.26 -13.20 -3.10
C PRO A 388 6.22 -13.94 -4.04
N LEU A 389 6.87 -13.21 -4.96
CA LEU A 389 7.88 -13.77 -5.89
C LEU A 389 9.25 -14.04 -5.25
N SER A 390 9.50 -13.60 -4.02
CA SER A 390 10.78 -13.82 -3.36
C SER A 390 10.89 -15.28 -2.89
N VAL A 391 12.03 -15.89 -3.20
CA VAL A 391 12.41 -17.24 -2.76
C VAL A 391 13.42 -17.12 -1.63
N ILE A 392 13.01 -17.52 -0.43
CA ILE A 392 13.91 -17.53 0.73
C ILE A 392 14.67 -18.85 0.74
N SER A 393 15.99 -18.76 0.87
CA SER A 393 16.94 -19.85 1.04
C SER A 393 18.02 -19.49 2.06
N ILE A 394 18.71 -20.47 2.65
CA ILE A 394 19.83 -20.17 3.56
C ILE A 394 20.88 -19.27 2.88
N PRO A 395 21.34 -19.52 1.64
CA PRO A 395 22.24 -18.59 0.95
C PRO A 395 21.69 -17.16 0.79
N SER A 396 20.39 -17.01 0.52
CA SER A 396 19.77 -15.68 0.44
C SER A 396 19.80 -14.94 1.79
N LEU A 397 19.61 -15.66 2.90
CA LEU A 397 19.68 -15.09 4.25
C LEU A 397 21.12 -14.78 4.68
N VAL A 398 22.10 -15.54 4.19
CA VAL A 398 23.54 -15.22 4.31
C VAL A 398 23.85 -13.93 3.56
N SER A 399 23.31 -13.73 2.35
CA SER A 399 23.45 -12.47 1.60
C SER A 399 22.85 -11.29 2.37
N ASP A 400 21.70 -11.47 3.02
CA ASP A 400 21.10 -10.44 3.86
C ASP A 400 22.00 -10.13 5.07
N LEU A 401 22.57 -11.15 5.72
CA LEU A 401 23.55 -10.99 6.81
C LEU A 401 24.81 -10.22 6.37
N SER A 402 25.33 -10.45 5.16
CA SER A 402 26.45 -9.66 4.61
C SER A 402 26.14 -8.16 4.53
N GLY A 403 24.90 -7.81 4.20
CA GLY A 403 24.44 -6.43 4.23
C GLY A 403 24.37 -5.86 5.65
N ILE A 404 23.99 -6.66 6.65
CA ILE A 404 24.04 -6.27 8.07
C ILE A 404 25.48 -6.00 8.51
N PHE A 405 26.44 -6.86 8.16
CA PHE A 405 27.86 -6.65 8.46
C PHE A 405 28.39 -5.35 7.85
N SER A 406 27.97 -5.05 6.62
CA SER A 406 28.32 -3.80 5.93
C SER A 406 27.77 -2.57 6.66
N LEU A 407 26.49 -2.61 7.08
CA LEU A 407 25.86 -1.53 7.87
C LEU A 407 26.44 -1.38 9.28
N ALA A 408 26.93 -2.48 9.86
CA ALA A 408 27.62 -2.49 11.14
C ALA A 408 29.07 -1.99 11.05
N GLU A 409 29.55 -1.67 9.84
CA GLU A 409 30.91 -1.20 9.56
C GLU A 409 31.98 -2.22 10.02
N VAL A 410 31.66 -3.51 9.92
CA VAL A 410 32.57 -4.59 10.30
C VAL A 410 33.66 -4.75 9.23
N THR A 411 34.91 -4.79 9.66
CA THR A 411 36.08 -4.95 8.78
C THR A 411 37.01 -6.03 9.32
N PRO A 412 38.01 -6.50 8.54
CA PRO A 412 39.02 -7.43 9.04
C PRO A 412 39.83 -6.91 10.25
N ASP A 413 39.96 -5.58 10.40
CA ASP A 413 40.66 -4.95 11.53
C ASP A 413 39.74 -4.74 12.75
N ALA A 414 38.41 -4.80 12.54
CA ALA A 414 37.38 -4.68 13.58
C ALA A 414 36.28 -5.74 13.39
N PRO A 415 36.62 -7.04 13.50
CA PRO A 415 35.68 -8.14 13.27
C PRO A 415 34.60 -8.22 14.35
N ALA A 416 33.42 -8.72 13.98
CA ALA A 416 32.26 -8.85 14.88
C ALA A 416 32.18 -10.23 15.53
N VAL A 417 31.53 -10.29 16.69
CA VAL A 417 31.03 -11.54 17.25
C VAL A 417 29.71 -11.89 16.55
N LEU A 418 29.58 -13.13 16.09
CA LEU A 418 28.38 -13.60 15.40
C LEU A 418 27.65 -14.64 16.23
N VAL A 419 26.38 -14.37 16.55
CA VAL A 419 25.53 -15.25 17.37
C VAL A 419 24.35 -15.73 16.53
N GLY A 420 24.26 -17.04 16.32
CA GLY A 420 23.17 -17.67 15.57
C GLY A 420 22.38 -18.65 16.42
N HIS A 421 21.05 -18.55 16.41
CA HIS A 421 20.15 -19.52 17.04
C HIS A 421 19.47 -20.42 15.98
N SER A 422 19.47 -21.73 16.19
CA SER A 422 18.75 -22.69 15.34
C SER A 422 19.11 -22.52 13.85
N MET A 423 18.14 -22.28 12.97
CA MET A 423 18.36 -21.93 11.56
C MET A 423 19.40 -20.81 11.38
N GLY A 424 19.41 -19.83 12.28
CA GLY A 424 20.41 -18.76 12.34
C GLY A 424 21.83 -19.24 12.58
N SER A 425 22.03 -20.38 13.26
CA SER A 425 23.34 -21.02 13.39
C SER A 425 23.87 -21.51 12.04
N LEU A 426 23.02 -22.06 11.16
CA LEU A 426 23.43 -22.50 9.82
C LEU A 426 23.83 -21.31 8.94
N ILE A 427 23.07 -20.21 9.02
CA ILE A 427 23.36 -18.94 8.35
C ILE A 427 24.70 -18.38 8.84
N ALA A 428 24.91 -18.36 10.17
CA ALA A 428 26.12 -17.86 10.79
C ALA A 428 27.36 -18.68 10.41
N ILE A 429 27.25 -20.02 10.38
CA ILE A 429 28.33 -20.91 9.94
C ILE A 429 28.70 -20.64 8.48
N GLN A 430 27.71 -20.60 7.57
CA GLN A 430 27.99 -20.31 6.16
C GLN A 430 28.66 -18.96 5.98
N PHE A 431 28.16 -17.93 6.67
CA PHE A 431 28.76 -16.60 6.61
C PHE A 431 30.21 -16.61 7.09
N ALA A 432 30.50 -17.26 8.23
CA ALA A 432 31.85 -17.35 8.79
C ALA A 432 32.81 -18.16 7.90
N LEU A 433 32.32 -19.21 7.23
CA LEU A 433 33.10 -19.97 6.24
C LEU A 433 33.47 -19.11 5.02
N GLN A 434 32.56 -18.25 4.57
CA GLN A 434 32.76 -17.36 3.43
C GLN A 434 33.60 -16.12 3.77
N ASN A 435 33.52 -15.64 5.02
CA ASN A 435 34.10 -14.37 5.47
C ASN A 435 34.85 -14.52 6.80
N PRO A 436 35.87 -15.40 6.89
CA PRO A 436 36.49 -15.76 8.17
C PRO A 436 37.19 -14.57 8.85
N SER A 437 37.66 -13.57 8.09
CA SER A 437 38.29 -12.38 8.64
C SER A 437 37.32 -11.38 9.28
N LEU A 438 36.01 -11.48 9.02
CA LEU A 438 35.01 -10.57 9.55
C LEU A 438 34.41 -11.05 10.88
N VAL A 439 34.69 -12.29 11.28
CA VAL A 439 34.11 -12.92 12.48
C VAL A 439 35.20 -13.19 13.50
N SER A 440 35.13 -12.54 14.66
CA SER A 440 36.11 -12.70 15.75
C SER A 440 35.81 -13.91 16.63
N LYS A 441 34.52 -14.14 16.89
CA LYS A 441 33.99 -15.28 17.67
C LYS A 441 32.65 -15.72 17.07
N LEU A 442 32.40 -17.02 17.08
CA LEU A 442 31.16 -17.61 16.59
C LEU A 442 30.42 -18.30 17.75
N ILE A 443 29.12 -18.00 17.91
CA ILE A 443 28.30 -18.59 18.97
C ILE A 443 27.07 -19.24 18.31
N LEU A 444 26.92 -20.54 18.52
CA LEU A 444 25.89 -21.36 17.91
C LEU A 444 24.97 -21.90 19.02
N ILE A 445 23.73 -21.43 19.06
CA ILE A 445 22.75 -21.80 20.08
C ILE A 445 21.75 -22.77 19.43
N GLY A 446 21.80 -24.04 19.81
CA GLY A 446 20.96 -25.10 19.27
C GLY A 446 21.10 -25.31 17.76
N PRO A 447 22.32 -25.44 17.19
CA PRO A 447 22.48 -25.65 15.76
C PRO A 447 21.79 -26.95 15.33
N PRO A 448 20.83 -26.90 14.37
CA PRO A 448 20.14 -28.10 13.91
C PRO A 448 21.08 -28.97 13.06
N PRO A 449 20.74 -30.26 12.84
CA PRO A 449 21.47 -31.09 11.90
C PRO A 449 21.56 -30.44 10.51
N SER A 450 22.71 -30.59 9.85
CA SER A 450 22.91 -30.10 8.48
C SER A 450 23.64 -31.14 7.63
N PRO A 451 22.99 -31.70 6.58
CA PRO A 451 21.60 -31.47 6.20
C PRO A 451 20.61 -32.03 7.24
N LEU A 452 19.36 -31.55 7.21
CA LEU A 452 18.31 -32.12 8.04
C LEU A 452 18.03 -33.58 7.64
N PRO A 453 17.74 -34.48 8.61
CA PRO A 453 17.18 -35.79 8.31
C PRO A 453 15.89 -35.67 7.51
N GLU A 454 15.68 -36.56 6.54
CA GLU A 454 14.52 -36.54 5.64
C GLU A 454 13.17 -36.42 6.37
N PRO A 455 12.90 -37.14 7.49
CA PRO A 455 11.65 -36.97 8.23
C PRO A 455 11.46 -35.56 8.79
N ALA A 456 12.53 -34.92 9.26
CA ALA A 456 12.49 -33.56 9.80
C ALA A 456 12.27 -32.53 8.69
N ALA A 457 12.92 -32.69 7.54
CA ALA A 457 12.70 -31.85 6.36
C ALA A 457 11.24 -31.96 5.86
N ASN A 458 10.69 -33.18 5.78
CA ASN A 458 9.31 -33.42 5.39
C ASN A 458 8.31 -32.81 6.38
N ALA A 459 8.58 -32.90 7.69
CA ALA A 459 7.76 -32.27 8.72
C ALA A 459 7.72 -30.74 8.58
N LEU A 460 8.86 -30.10 8.28
CA LEU A 460 8.92 -28.66 8.03
C LEU A 460 8.13 -28.25 6.77
N LEU A 461 8.20 -29.04 5.69
CA LEU A 461 7.40 -28.80 4.48
C LEU A 461 5.90 -28.97 4.74
N ALA A 462 5.51 -29.96 5.55
CA ALA A 462 4.12 -30.13 5.97
C ALA A 462 3.65 -28.95 6.83
N ALA A 463 4.46 -28.49 7.79
CA ALA A 463 4.17 -27.32 8.60
C ALA A 463 4.03 -26.05 7.74
N ALA A 464 4.86 -25.89 6.70
CA ALA A 464 4.75 -24.79 5.74
C ALA A 464 3.39 -24.81 5.01
N ALA A 465 2.93 -25.98 4.57
CA ALA A 465 1.63 -26.14 3.93
C ALA A 465 0.45 -25.89 4.90
N GLN A 466 0.57 -26.34 6.15
CA GLN A 466 -0.42 -26.09 7.20
C GLN A 466 -0.50 -24.60 7.58
N ALA A 467 0.63 -23.91 7.69
CA ALA A 467 0.65 -22.47 7.94
C ALA A 467 -0.06 -21.70 6.81
N ARG A 468 0.18 -22.05 5.54
CA ARG A 468 -0.50 -21.42 4.40
C ARG A 468 -2.01 -21.63 4.38
N SER A 469 -2.48 -22.82 4.75
CA SER A 469 -3.90 -23.18 4.67
C SER A 469 -4.71 -22.85 5.93
N GLY A 470 -4.12 -22.97 7.12
CA GLY A 470 -4.77 -22.79 8.42
C GLY A 470 -4.19 -21.69 9.30
N GLY A 471 -3.23 -20.91 8.79
CA GLY A 471 -2.51 -19.89 9.54
C GLY A 471 -1.57 -20.47 10.61
N MET A 472 -0.92 -19.61 11.38
CA MET A 472 0.00 -20.05 12.45
C MET A 472 -0.69 -20.87 13.55
N SER A 473 -2.01 -20.73 13.72
CA SER A 473 -2.78 -21.53 14.68
C SER A 473 -2.76 -23.03 14.39
N ALA A 474 -2.60 -23.41 13.11
CA ALA A 474 -2.56 -24.80 12.68
C ALA A 474 -1.23 -25.52 12.98
N VAL A 475 -0.17 -24.76 13.31
CA VAL A 475 1.18 -25.32 13.52
C VAL A 475 1.73 -25.04 14.91
N VAL A 476 1.23 -24.02 15.61
CA VAL A 476 1.86 -23.53 16.84
C VAL A 476 1.89 -24.55 17.97
N ASN A 477 0.84 -25.36 18.14
CA ASN A 477 0.78 -26.31 19.24
C ASN A 477 1.85 -27.41 19.08
N ASP A 478 2.00 -27.93 17.86
CA ASP A 478 3.00 -28.94 17.54
C ASP A 478 4.42 -28.36 17.66
N ALA A 479 4.63 -27.12 17.19
CA ALA A 479 5.91 -26.43 17.33
C ALA A 479 6.29 -26.16 18.80
N VAL A 480 5.34 -25.82 19.67
CA VAL A 480 5.57 -25.65 21.12
C VAL A 480 5.85 -27.00 21.78
N ALA A 481 5.08 -28.04 21.43
CA ALA A 481 5.27 -29.39 21.96
C ALA A 481 6.62 -30.00 21.57
N ALA A 482 7.14 -29.67 20.38
CA ALA A 482 8.46 -30.08 19.94
C ALA A 482 9.59 -29.18 20.48
N GLY A 483 9.37 -27.87 20.59
CA GLY A 483 10.43 -26.91 20.85
C GLY A 483 10.67 -26.57 22.32
N VAL A 484 9.67 -26.64 23.19
CA VAL A 484 9.81 -26.27 24.62
C VAL A 484 10.06 -27.53 25.46
N SER A 485 10.95 -27.50 26.43
CA SER A 485 11.25 -28.68 27.26
C SER A 485 10.06 -29.18 28.07
N GLU A 486 10.08 -30.44 28.47
CA GLU A 486 9.05 -30.97 29.38
C GLU A 486 9.12 -30.26 30.73
N HIS A 487 10.33 -30.00 31.20
CA HIS A 487 10.55 -29.23 32.41
C HIS A 487 9.90 -27.84 32.32
N THR A 488 10.20 -27.05 31.29
CA THR A 488 9.65 -25.68 31.13
C THR A 488 8.13 -25.71 31.00
N ARG A 489 7.56 -26.67 30.26
CA ARG A 489 6.10 -26.80 30.14
C ARG A 489 5.41 -27.05 31.48
N THR A 490 6.09 -27.71 32.42
CA THR A 490 5.54 -28.05 33.75
C THR A 490 5.86 -27.02 34.82
N THR A 491 7.04 -26.37 34.76
CA THR A 491 7.53 -25.47 35.82
C THR A 491 7.44 -23.99 35.47
N ASN A 492 7.40 -23.63 34.17
CA ASN A 492 7.40 -22.25 33.70
C ASN A 492 6.37 -22.02 32.56
N PRO A 493 5.07 -21.93 32.92
CA PRO A 493 4.01 -21.69 31.93
C PRO A 493 4.14 -20.33 31.22
N LEU A 494 4.84 -19.35 31.80
CA LEU A 494 5.09 -18.06 31.17
C LEU A 494 6.05 -18.19 29.99
N ALA A 495 7.16 -18.92 30.13
CA ALA A 495 8.08 -19.21 29.03
C ALA A 495 7.38 -19.96 27.90
N THR A 496 6.60 -20.99 28.23
CA THR A 496 5.80 -21.73 27.24
C THR A 496 4.81 -20.82 26.50
N THR A 497 4.15 -19.92 27.22
CA THR A 497 3.23 -18.94 26.63
C THR A 497 3.97 -17.92 25.75
N ALA A 498 5.15 -17.47 26.15
CA ALA A 498 5.96 -16.53 25.39
C ALA A 498 6.40 -17.14 24.04
N VAL A 499 6.86 -18.40 24.03
CA VAL A 499 7.16 -19.13 22.78
C VAL A 499 5.91 -19.24 21.90
N ARG A 500 4.78 -19.64 22.49
CA ARG A 500 3.51 -19.77 21.76
C ARG A 500 3.07 -18.44 21.12
N LEU A 501 3.16 -17.34 21.85
CA LEU A 501 2.80 -16.01 21.35
C LEU A 501 3.77 -15.52 20.27
N SER A 502 5.08 -15.78 20.43
CA SER A 502 6.10 -15.48 19.40
C SER A 502 5.74 -16.17 18.08
N LEU A 503 5.45 -17.48 18.13
CA LEU A 503 5.06 -18.26 16.95
C LEU A 503 3.73 -17.80 16.35
N LEU A 504 2.71 -17.53 17.16
CA LEU A 504 1.43 -16.97 16.67
C LEU A 504 1.59 -15.58 16.04
N GLY A 505 2.57 -14.82 16.50
CA GLY A 505 2.93 -13.50 15.98
C GLY A 505 3.58 -13.54 14.60
N GLN A 506 4.00 -14.71 14.11
CA GLN A 506 4.60 -14.85 12.78
C GLN A 506 3.58 -14.71 11.66
N ASP A 507 4.03 -14.26 10.49
CA ASP A 507 3.21 -14.29 9.28
C ASP A 507 3.20 -15.71 8.71
N PRO A 508 2.04 -16.30 8.37
CA PRO A 508 2.00 -17.68 7.93
C PRO A 508 2.81 -17.97 6.65
N GLU A 509 2.82 -17.04 5.68
CA GLU A 509 3.59 -17.21 4.45
C GLU A 509 5.09 -16.99 4.70
N GLY A 510 5.44 -15.99 5.53
CA GLY A 510 6.82 -15.79 5.98
C GLY A 510 7.41 -17.01 6.71
N TYR A 511 6.65 -17.58 7.65
CA TYR A 511 7.01 -18.82 8.34
C TYR A 511 7.14 -20.00 7.37
N ALA A 512 6.19 -20.15 6.45
CA ALA A 512 6.21 -21.22 5.45
C ALA A 512 7.45 -21.14 4.55
N LYS A 513 7.80 -19.94 4.05
CA LYS A 513 9.00 -19.75 3.23
C LYS A 513 10.29 -20.08 3.98
N ALA A 514 10.43 -19.65 5.22
CA ALA A 514 11.59 -19.98 6.04
C ALA A 514 11.66 -21.47 6.39
N SER A 515 10.52 -22.12 6.65
CA SER A 515 10.46 -23.57 6.87
C SER A 515 10.91 -24.32 5.62
N SER A 516 10.46 -23.90 4.43
CA SER A 516 10.92 -24.45 3.15
C SER A 516 12.42 -24.19 2.91
N ALA A 517 12.92 -23.01 3.27
CA ALA A 517 14.33 -22.66 3.15
C ALA A 517 15.22 -23.60 3.97
N LEU A 518 14.84 -23.87 5.22
CA LEU A 518 15.55 -24.79 6.10
C LEU A 518 15.45 -26.24 5.62
N ALA A 519 14.25 -26.70 5.24
CA ALA A 519 14.03 -28.06 4.75
C ALA A 519 14.79 -28.37 3.46
N SER A 520 14.94 -27.37 2.59
CA SER A 520 15.60 -27.51 1.27
C SER A 520 17.11 -27.30 1.33
N PHE A 521 17.68 -26.99 2.51
CA PHE A 521 19.11 -26.80 2.66
C PHE A 521 19.83 -28.15 2.81
N THR A 522 20.30 -28.68 1.69
CA THR A 522 20.93 -30.01 1.61
C THR A 522 22.45 -29.98 1.48
N GLU A 523 23.05 -28.80 1.33
CA GLU A 523 24.49 -28.67 1.14
C GLU A 523 25.24 -28.98 2.45
N PRO A 524 26.24 -29.87 2.44
CA PRO A 524 27.00 -30.18 3.64
C PRO A 524 27.87 -28.99 4.06
N LEU A 525 27.90 -28.70 5.35
CA LEU A 525 28.76 -27.67 5.92
C LEU A 525 30.18 -28.22 6.12
N GLU A 526 31.17 -27.52 5.58
CA GLU A 526 32.61 -27.82 5.74
C GLU A 526 33.15 -27.28 7.07
N LEU A 527 32.57 -27.76 8.18
CA LEU A 527 32.86 -27.28 9.53
C LEU A 527 34.35 -27.31 9.91
N GLU A 528 35.09 -28.25 9.34
CA GLU A 528 36.53 -28.42 9.54
C GLU A 528 37.35 -27.21 9.07
N LYS A 529 36.78 -26.37 8.20
CA LYS A 529 37.41 -25.14 7.71
C LYS A 529 37.19 -23.94 8.63
N LEU A 530 36.33 -24.04 9.64
CA LEU A 530 36.14 -22.97 10.63
C LEU A 530 37.35 -22.91 11.57
N THR A 531 38.10 -21.82 11.49
CA THR A 531 39.25 -21.54 12.36
C THR A 531 38.91 -20.60 13.53
N VAL A 532 37.76 -19.95 13.46
CA VAL A 532 37.26 -19.02 14.47
C VAL A 532 36.94 -19.74 15.78
N GLU A 533 37.25 -19.12 16.92
CA GLU A 533 36.85 -19.65 18.22
C GLU A 533 35.32 -19.74 18.26
N THR A 534 34.81 -20.94 18.57
CA THR A 534 33.38 -21.23 18.50
C THR A 534 32.83 -21.71 19.84
N LEU A 535 31.66 -21.23 20.25
CA LEU A 535 30.88 -21.77 21.35
C LEU A 535 29.62 -22.44 20.81
N VAL A 536 29.39 -23.70 21.19
CA VAL A 536 28.16 -24.43 20.89
C VAL A 536 27.35 -24.60 22.17
N VAL A 537 26.16 -24.01 22.22
CA VAL A 537 25.23 -24.10 23.35
C VAL A 537 24.08 -25.03 22.96
N SER A 538 23.83 -26.07 23.75
CA SER A 538 22.72 -27.02 23.53
C SER A 538 21.78 -27.07 24.74
N GLY A 539 20.53 -27.43 24.51
CA GLY A 539 19.56 -27.70 25.57
C GLY A 539 19.53 -29.20 25.88
N GLY A 540 19.56 -29.58 27.16
CA GLY A 540 19.56 -30.98 27.58
C GLY A 540 18.30 -31.76 27.18
N GLU A 541 17.19 -31.05 26.92
CA GLU A 541 15.90 -31.60 26.48
C GLU A 541 15.53 -31.11 25.06
N ASP A 542 16.48 -30.55 24.31
CA ASP A 542 16.23 -30.09 22.94
C ASP A 542 16.11 -31.30 21.99
N VAL A 543 14.90 -31.58 21.48
CA VAL A 543 14.68 -32.69 20.53
C VAL A 543 14.87 -32.28 19.07
N ILE A 544 14.93 -30.97 18.78
CA ILE A 544 15.14 -30.43 17.44
C ILE A 544 16.64 -30.41 17.12
N SER A 545 17.43 -29.96 18.10
CA SER A 545 18.90 -29.93 18.06
C SER A 545 19.49 -30.61 19.32
N PRO A 546 19.41 -31.95 19.43
CA PRO A 546 19.88 -32.66 20.62
C PRO A 546 21.35 -32.38 20.97
N PRO A 547 21.76 -32.50 22.25
CA PRO A 547 23.15 -32.30 22.66
C PRO A 547 24.17 -33.08 21.83
N ALA A 548 23.85 -34.30 21.39
CA ALA A 548 24.70 -35.10 20.52
C ALA A 548 25.00 -34.41 19.16
N VAL A 549 24.05 -33.64 18.63
CA VAL A 549 24.26 -32.81 17.43
C VAL A 549 25.24 -31.69 17.76
N GLY A 550 25.04 -30.97 18.87
CA GLY A 550 25.96 -29.92 19.31
C GLY A 550 27.39 -30.42 19.58
N GLU A 551 27.53 -31.59 20.19
CA GLU A 551 28.81 -32.28 20.41
C GLU A 551 29.49 -32.62 19.08
N GLU A 552 28.73 -33.05 18.07
CA GLU A 552 29.24 -33.33 16.74
C GLU A 552 29.76 -32.06 16.05
N TYR A 553 29.03 -30.94 16.14
CA TYR A 553 29.55 -29.63 15.69
C TYR A 553 30.85 -29.27 16.41
N GLY A 554 30.89 -29.41 17.74
CA GLY A 554 32.07 -29.12 18.55
C GLY A 554 33.28 -30.00 18.19
N ARG A 555 33.06 -31.27 17.84
CA ARG A 555 34.12 -32.19 17.43
C ARG A 555 34.69 -31.87 16.04
N ARG A 556 33.84 -31.41 15.11
CA ARG A 556 34.24 -31.09 13.73
C ARG A 556 34.89 -29.71 13.61
N ILE A 557 34.57 -28.78 14.51
CA ILE A 557 35.16 -27.44 14.56
C ILE A 557 36.38 -27.48 15.49
N GLY A 558 37.59 -27.32 14.94
CA GLY A 558 38.83 -27.56 15.69
C GLY A 558 39.06 -26.68 16.92
N ASN A 559 38.39 -25.52 17.02
CA ASN A 559 38.49 -24.58 18.15
C ASN A 559 37.13 -24.30 18.78
N ALA A 560 36.35 -25.35 19.04
CA ALA A 560 35.03 -25.24 19.67
C ALA A 560 35.04 -25.58 21.17
N LYS A 561 34.23 -24.84 21.92
CA LYS A 561 33.80 -25.15 23.29
C LYS A 561 32.32 -25.52 23.25
N SER A 562 31.88 -26.40 24.15
CA SER A 562 30.48 -26.80 24.25
C SER A 562 29.93 -26.52 25.64
N ALA A 563 28.67 -26.08 25.70
CA ALA A 563 27.90 -25.92 26.92
C ALA A 563 26.52 -26.58 26.75
N VAL A 564 26.09 -27.34 27.75
CA VAL A 564 24.77 -27.98 27.77
C VAL A 564 23.97 -27.42 28.93
N LEU A 565 22.83 -26.80 28.63
CA LEU A 565 21.92 -26.23 29.62
C LEU A 565 20.95 -27.32 30.11
N PRO A 566 20.93 -27.66 31.40
CA PRO A 566 20.05 -28.72 31.91
C PRO A 566 18.58 -28.29 31.83
N ASN A 567 17.68 -29.21 31.50
CA ASN A 567 16.23 -29.01 31.48
C ASN A 567 15.71 -27.97 30.46
N VAL A 568 16.54 -27.60 29.48
CA VAL A 568 16.23 -26.59 28.46
C VAL A 568 15.95 -27.27 27.11
N GLY A 569 14.93 -26.79 26.40
CA GLY A 569 14.54 -27.25 25.07
C GLY A 569 15.23 -26.43 23.97
N HIS A 570 14.53 -26.23 22.86
CA HIS A 570 15.05 -25.53 21.69
C HIS A 570 14.94 -23.99 21.79
N TRP A 571 14.18 -23.46 22.75
CA TRP A 571 14.00 -22.03 22.95
C TRP A 571 14.89 -21.51 24.07
N HIS A 572 16.21 -21.76 23.97
CA HIS A 572 17.18 -21.60 25.06
C HIS A 572 17.07 -20.26 25.80
N LEU A 573 16.91 -19.15 25.07
CA LEU A 573 16.82 -17.82 25.66
C LEU A 573 15.50 -17.48 26.33
N ILE A 574 14.43 -18.19 26.00
CA ILE A 574 13.13 -18.02 26.65
C ILE A 574 13.03 -18.96 27.86
N GLU A 575 13.63 -20.15 27.75
CA GLU A 575 13.59 -21.18 28.80
C GLU A 575 14.60 -20.93 29.92
N ASP A 576 15.85 -20.55 29.60
CA ASP A 576 16.90 -20.24 30.57
C ASP A 576 17.80 -19.07 30.11
N PRO A 577 17.29 -17.83 30.17
CA PRO A 577 18.07 -16.66 29.76
C PRO A 577 19.37 -16.48 30.57
N ASN A 578 19.38 -16.88 31.85
CA ASN A 578 20.55 -16.74 32.72
C ASN A 578 21.63 -17.75 32.35
N GLY A 579 21.27 -19.02 32.14
CA GLY A 579 22.22 -20.05 31.72
C GLY A 579 22.87 -19.72 30.38
N VAL A 580 22.09 -19.21 29.41
CA VAL A 580 22.66 -18.71 28.15
C VAL A 580 23.57 -17.50 28.40
N ALA A 581 23.16 -16.52 29.20
CA ALA A 581 23.98 -15.33 29.47
C ALA A 581 25.32 -15.70 30.14
N GLU A 582 25.34 -16.62 31.10
CA GLU A 582 26.57 -17.09 31.74
C GLU A 582 27.47 -17.86 30.76
N ALA A 583 26.90 -18.71 29.89
CA ALA A 583 27.65 -19.40 28.85
C ALA A 583 28.32 -18.42 27.87
N LEU A 584 27.60 -17.37 27.48
CA LEU A 584 28.13 -16.31 26.61
C LEU A 584 29.18 -15.47 27.34
N LYS A 585 28.95 -15.05 28.58
CA LYS A 585 29.88 -14.23 29.36
C LYS A 585 31.21 -14.94 29.66
N GLY A 586 31.18 -16.26 29.84
CA GLY A 586 32.41 -17.05 29.98
C GLY A 586 33.21 -17.17 28.68
N PHE A 587 32.62 -16.79 27.55
CA PHE A 587 33.19 -16.96 26.22
C PHE A 587 33.56 -15.64 25.53
N LEU A 588 32.74 -14.59 25.68
CA LEU A 588 33.00 -13.24 25.19
C LEU A 588 34.23 -12.65 25.90
#